data_AF-A0A0C2DS37-F1
#
_entry.id   AF-A0A0C2DS37-F1
#
_cell.length_a   1.000
_cell.length_b   1.000
_cell.length_c   1.000
_cell.angle_alpha   90.00
_cell.angle_beta   90.00
_cell.angle_gamma   90.00
#
_symmetry.space_group_name_H-M   'P 1'
#
loop_
_entity.id
_entity.type
_entity.pdbx_description
1 polymer ?
#
loop_
_entity_poly.entity_id
_entity_poly.type
_entity_poly.pdbx_seq_one_letter_code
_entity_poly.pdbx_strand_id
1 'polypeptide(L)'
;MGRFQISERGSEEAVAWLQDRFGKEDVIVKQLYAKLGKLRADGRLTKDQRKLLDQVSTTMTQLPSKGQDVNHMQLLNQVFRKFAEEIQGRALKGRTKLPSASMWTLQTFRDDLEEIILTRERMEETQKLNEEIQRDRKQMEGSKVAVPNTRSSTCFYCQKANHKPVECRIVPFHERTAFMIRNNLCRNCGRPNHTAANCKSVVCRNFGRKHDTSFRQERKGNAESR
;
A
#
# COMPACT_ATOMS: atom_id res chain seq x y z
N MET A 1 46.42 -16.04 -64.03
CA MET A 1 44.99 -15.80 -63.75
C MET A 1 44.32 -17.15 -63.50
N GLY A 2 44.38 -17.67 -62.27
CA GLY A 2 43.77 -18.96 -61.92
C GLY A 2 42.31 -18.78 -61.50
N ARG A 3 41.36 -19.24 -62.33
CA ARG A 3 39.94 -19.31 -61.98
C ARG A 3 39.74 -20.54 -61.09
N PHE A 4 39.53 -20.33 -59.80
CA PHE A 4 39.13 -21.39 -58.88
C PHE A 4 37.71 -21.85 -59.24
N GLN A 5 37.58 -23.06 -59.77
CA GLN A 5 36.31 -23.76 -59.85
C GLN A 5 35.90 -24.16 -58.43
N ILE A 6 34.87 -23.51 -57.90
CA ILE A 6 34.19 -23.94 -56.67
C ILE A 6 33.48 -25.25 -57.02
N SER A 7 34.13 -26.39 -56.78
CA SER A 7 33.50 -27.70 -56.87
C SER A 7 32.52 -27.84 -55.69
N GLU A 8 31.35 -28.43 -55.93
CA GLU A 8 30.30 -28.67 -54.92
C GLU A 8 30.85 -29.39 -53.67
N ARG A 9 31.82 -30.30 -53.85
CA ARG A 9 32.59 -30.97 -52.79
C ARG A 9 33.39 -30.02 -51.89
N GLY A 10 33.95 -28.94 -52.45
CA GLY A 10 34.69 -27.93 -51.69
C GLY A 10 33.77 -27.06 -50.84
N SER A 11 32.51 -26.87 -51.26
CA SER A 11 31.48 -26.22 -50.46
C SER A 11 31.04 -27.09 -49.29
N GLU A 12 30.90 -28.40 -49.49
CA GLU A 12 30.58 -29.35 -48.41
C GLU A 12 31.70 -29.45 -47.36
N GLU A 13 32.96 -29.53 -47.78
CA GLU A 13 34.11 -29.51 -46.87
C GLU A 13 34.25 -28.16 -46.13
N ALA A 14 33.98 -27.04 -46.82
CA ALA A 14 33.99 -25.73 -46.17
C ALA A 14 32.86 -25.60 -45.15
N VAL A 15 31.66 -26.11 -45.43
CA VAL A 15 30.53 -26.11 -44.48
C VAL A 15 30.83 -27.03 -43.28
N ALA A 16 31.39 -28.21 -43.50
CA ALA A 16 31.79 -29.12 -42.43
C ALA A 16 32.86 -28.51 -41.52
N TRP A 17 33.87 -27.85 -42.12
CA TRP A 17 34.90 -27.14 -41.37
C TRP A 17 34.38 -25.90 -40.64
N LEU A 18 33.42 -25.18 -41.24
CA LEU A 18 32.73 -24.08 -40.57
C LEU A 18 31.85 -24.59 -39.42
N GLN A 19 31.17 -25.72 -39.55
CA GLN A 19 30.41 -26.34 -38.46
C GLN A 19 31.31 -26.87 -37.33
N ASP A 20 32.48 -27.43 -37.64
CA ASP A 20 33.46 -27.84 -36.65
C ASP A 20 34.08 -26.63 -35.90
N ARG A 21 34.39 -25.55 -36.65
CA ARG A 21 35.04 -24.35 -36.10
C ARG A 21 34.07 -23.35 -35.44
N PHE A 22 32.81 -23.30 -35.90
CA PHE A 22 31.72 -22.44 -35.43
C PHE A 22 30.59 -23.20 -34.71
N GLY A 23 30.74 -24.51 -34.45
CA GLY A 23 29.89 -25.35 -33.58
C GLY A 23 29.77 -24.87 -32.11
N LYS A 24 30.29 -23.67 -31.84
CA LYS A 24 29.98 -22.81 -30.71
C LYS A 24 28.50 -22.45 -30.61
N GLU A 25 27.69 -22.69 -31.65
CA GLU A 25 26.22 -22.57 -31.54
C GLU A 25 25.66 -23.46 -30.43
N ASP A 26 26.13 -24.71 -30.29
CA ASP A 26 25.72 -25.59 -29.18
C ASP A 26 26.16 -25.06 -27.83
N VAL A 27 27.35 -24.45 -27.77
CA VAL A 27 27.87 -23.82 -26.55
C VAL A 27 27.02 -22.60 -26.19
N ILE A 28 26.62 -21.79 -27.17
CA ILE A 28 25.75 -20.62 -26.99
C ILE A 28 24.36 -21.07 -26.56
N VAL A 29 23.77 -22.06 -27.20
CA VAL A 29 22.47 -22.65 -26.82
C VAL A 29 22.52 -23.17 -25.38
N LYS A 30 23.56 -23.94 -25.02
CA LYS A 30 23.78 -24.39 -23.63
C LYS A 30 23.92 -23.23 -22.65
N GLN A 31 24.64 -22.17 -23.02
CA GLN A 31 24.77 -20.96 -22.20
C GLN A 31 23.45 -20.21 -22.05
N LEU A 32 22.62 -20.14 -23.09
CA LEU A 32 21.29 -19.52 -23.06
C LEU A 32 20.35 -20.30 -22.13
N TYR A 33 20.31 -21.63 -22.23
CA TYR A 33 19.56 -22.46 -21.29
C TYR A 33 20.10 -22.37 -19.86
N ALA A 34 21.43 -22.31 -19.67
CA ALA A 34 22.04 -22.12 -18.35
C ALA A 34 21.70 -20.74 -17.76
N LYS A 35 21.70 -19.69 -18.60
CA LYS A 35 21.27 -18.34 -18.22
C LYS A 35 19.81 -18.35 -17.81
N LEU A 36 18.93 -18.91 -18.65
CA LEU A 36 17.51 -19.07 -18.36
C LEU A 36 17.27 -19.85 -17.07
N GLY A 37 18.06 -20.91 -16.83
CA GLY A 37 18.05 -21.69 -15.60
C GLY A 37 18.40 -20.88 -14.35
N LYS A 38 19.34 -19.94 -14.45
CA LYS A 38 19.77 -19.07 -13.35
C LYS A 38 18.86 -17.86 -13.12
N LEU A 39 18.13 -17.41 -14.14
CA LEU A 39 17.19 -16.29 -14.00
C LEU A 39 16.15 -16.60 -12.91
N ARG A 40 15.98 -15.66 -11.99
CA ARG A 40 14.92 -15.64 -10.96
C ARG A 40 14.58 -14.18 -10.70
N ALA A 41 13.34 -13.91 -10.29
CA ALA A 41 13.01 -12.57 -9.84
C ALA A 41 13.69 -12.30 -8.50
N ASP A 42 14.31 -11.13 -8.37
CA ASP A 42 14.97 -10.69 -7.13
C ASP A 42 13.97 -10.40 -5.99
N GLY A 43 12.66 -10.44 -6.28
CA GLY A 43 11.60 -10.23 -5.29
C GLY A 43 10.18 -10.39 -5.86
N ARG A 44 9.17 -10.19 -4.99
CA ARG A 44 7.73 -10.20 -5.35
C ARG A 44 7.24 -8.86 -5.90
N LEU A 45 8.11 -7.86 -6.00
CA LEU A 45 7.77 -6.52 -6.50
C LEU A 45 7.51 -6.58 -8.01
N THR A 46 6.54 -5.79 -8.47
CA THR A 46 6.13 -5.73 -9.88
C THR A 46 7.29 -5.36 -10.79
N LYS A 47 8.17 -4.45 -10.36
CA LYS A 47 9.39 -4.06 -11.08
C LYS A 47 10.37 -5.22 -11.28
N ASP A 48 10.48 -6.12 -10.31
CA ASP A 48 11.42 -7.26 -10.40
C ASP A 48 10.85 -8.36 -11.28
N GLN A 49 9.52 -8.55 -11.27
CA GLN A 49 8.83 -9.46 -12.18
C GLN A 49 8.88 -8.96 -13.64
N ARG A 50 8.81 -7.64 -13.85
CA ARG A 50 8.99 -6.99 -15.16
C ARG A 50 10.39 -7.25 -15.73
N LYS A 51 11.44 -6.97 -14.94
CA LYS A 51 12.83 -7.25 -15.33
C LYS A 51 13.05 -8.72 -15.67
N LEU A 52 12.45 -9.64 -14.90
CA LEU A 52 12.52 -11.07 -15.18
C LEU A 52 11.87 -11.39 -16.53
N LEU A 53 10.68 -10.85 -16.81
CA LEU A 53 10.00 -11.06 -18.10
C LEU A 53 10.84 -10.56 -19.27
N ASP A 54 11.46 -9.38 -19.16
CA ASP A 54 12.31 -8.82 -20.22
C ASP A 54 13.54 -9.68 -20.49
N GLN A 55 14.22 -10.14 -19.43
CA GLN A 55 15.40 -11.00 -19.53
C GLN A 55 15.08 -12.38 -20.10
N VAL A 56 13.94 -12.96 -19.66
CA VAL A 56 13.45 -14.23 -20.18
C VAL A 56 13.06 -14.10 -21.64
N SER A 57 12.28 -13.07 -22.00
CA SER A 57 11.86 -12.82 -23.38
C SER A 57 13.07 -12.67 -24.30
N THR A 58 14.05 -11.85 -23.90
CA THR A 58 15.29 -11.67 -24.66
C THR A 58 16.03 -12.98 -24.89
N THR A 59 16.18 -13.79 -23.83
CA THR A 59 16.89 -15.08 -23.92
C THR A 59 16.10 -16.08 -24.76
N MET A 60 14.77 -16.10 -24.66
CA MET A 60 13.90 -17.01 -25.39
C MET A 60 13.69 -16.60 -26.86
N THR A 61 13.83 -15.33 -27.23
CA THR A 61 13.86 -14.90 -28.65
C THR A 61 15.18 -15.26 -29.34
N GLN A 62 16.28 -15.39 -28.59
CA GLN A 62 17.59 -15.79 -29.12
C GLN A 62 17.70 -17.30 -29.44
N LEU A 63 16.83 -18.14 -28.86
CA LEU A 63 16.84 -19.59 -29.08
C LEU A 63 16.26 -19.99 -30.46
N PRO A 64 15.10 -19.46 -30.93
CA PRO A 64 14.57 -19.72 -32.26
C PRO A 64 15.48 -19.27 -33.39
N SER A 65 16.20 -18.15 -33.23
CA SER A 65 17.18 -17.70 -34.23
C SER A 65 18.41 -18.62 -34.35
N LYS A 66 18.54 -19.59 -33.44
CA LYS A 66 19.53 -20.67 -33.45
C LYS A 66 18.91 -22.06 -33.75
N GLY A 67 17.70 -22.08 -34.31
CA GLY A 67 17.02 -23.32 -34.71
C GLY A 67 16.50 -24.18 -33.56
N GLN A 68 16.43 -23.65 -32.33
CA GLN A 68 15.86 -24.37 -31.19
C GLN A 68 14.35 -24.19 -31.10
N ASP A 69 13.61 -25.29 -30.91
CA ASP A 69 12.20 -25.22 -30.57
C ASP A 69 12.02 -24.83 -29.10
N VAL A 70 11.46 -23.64 -28.88
CA VAL A 70 11.17 -23.09 -27.55
C VAL A 70 9.74 -23.32 -27.09
N ASN A 71 8.87 -23.88 -27.95
CA ASN A 71 7.45 -24.08 -27.66
C ASN A 71 7.17 -25.43 -26.98
N HIS A 72 8.18 -26.05 -26.36
CA HIS A 72 8.00 -27.28 -25.61
C HIS A 72 7.59 -26.98 -24.17
N MET A 73 6.56 -27.69 -23.70
CA MET A 73 5.88 -27.43 -22.43
C MET A 73 6.83 -27.44 -21.21
N GLN A 74 7.90 -28.24 -21.24
CA GLN A 74 8.86 -28.32 -20.14
C GLN A 74 9.61 -27.01 -19.91
N LEU A 75 10.05 -26.34 -20.98
CA LEU A 75 10.73 -25.05 -20.91
C LEU A 75 9.81 -23.95 -20.40
N LEU A 76 8.59 -23.89 -20.95
CA LEU A 76 7.57 -22.92 -20.52
C LEU A 76 7.24 -23.11 -19.04
N ASN A 77 7.09 -24.35 -18.57
CA ASN A 77 6.86 -24.65 -17.16
C ASN A 77 8.08 -24.29 -16.28
N GLN A 78 9.30 -24.53 -16.75
CA GLN A 78 10.52 -24.16 -16.01
C GLN A 78 10.63 -22.64 -15.83
N VAL A 79 10.28 -21.89 -16.88
CA VAL A 79 10.24 -20.44 -16.86
C VAL A 79 9.13 -19.94 -15.95
N PHE A 80 7.92 -20.48 -16.11
CA PHE A 80 6.75 -20.16 -15.30
C PHE A 80 7.01 -20.28 -13.79
N ARG A 81 7.69 -21.35 -13.37
CA ARG A 81 8.05 -21.60 -11.96
C ARG A 81 8.92 -20.51 -11.32
N LYS A 82 9.53 -19.62 -12.11
CA LYS A 82 10.40 -18.54 -11.62
C LYS A 82 9.64 -17.28 -11.23
N PHE A 83 8.42 -17.11 -11.72
CA PHE A 83 7.55 -15.98 -11.40
C PHE A 83 6.87 -16.17 -10.05
N ALA A 84 6.39 -15.09 -9.44
CA ALA A 84 5.65 -15.16 -8.18
C ALA A 84 4.31 -15.91 -8.35
N GLU A 85 3.85 -16.57 -7.27
CA GLU A 85 2.62 -17.38 -7.23
C GLU A 85 1.37 -16.63 -7.73
N GLU A 86 1.27 -15.33 -7.45
CA GLU A 86 0.20 -14.46 -7.93
C GLU A 86 0.14 -14.36 -9.46
N ILE A 87 1.31 -14.27 -10.11
CA ILE A 87 1.43 -14.19 -11.57
C ILE A 87 1.18 -15.57 -12.15
N GLN A 88 1.73 -16.61 -11.52
CA GLN A 88 1.50 -17.99 -11.90
C GLN A 88 0.01 -18.35 -11.92
N GLY A 89 -0.73 -18.03 -10.85
CA GLY A 89 -2.15 -18.31 -10.76
C GLY A 89 -2.97 -17.61 -11.84
N ARG A 90 -2.62 -16.36 -12.20
CA ARG A 90 -3.30 -15.62 -13.27
C ARG A 90 -2.98 -16.17 -14.66
N ALA A 91 -1.72 -16.48 -14.94
CA ALA A 91 -1.32 -17.08 -16.21
C ALA A 91 -1.89 -18.50 -16.40
N LEU A 92 -2.05 -19.29 -15.32
CA LEU A 92 -2.76 -20.58 -15.40
C LEU A 92 -4.25 -20.40 -15.74
N LYS A 93 -4.91 -19.39 -15.16
CA LYS A 93 -6.28 -19.05 -15.55
C LYS A 93 -6.39 -18.66 -17.03
N GLY A 94 -5.41 -17.92 -17.56
CA GLY A 94 -5.29 -17.63 -18.99
C GLY A 94 -5.17 -18.90 -19.81
N ARG A 95 -4.24 -19.79 -19.43
CA ARG A 95 -4.04 -21.09 -20.07
C ARG A 95 -5.29 -21.98 -20.07
N THR A 96 -6.08 -22.03 -19.00
CA THR A 96 -7.33 -22.83 -18.97
C THR A 96 -8.40 -22.35 -19.93
N LYS A 97 -8.32 -21.10 -20.41
CA LYS A 97 -9.25 -20.54 -21.40
C LYS A 97 -8.85 -20.87 -22.84
N LEU A 98 -7.63 -21.38 -23.07
CA LEU A 98 -7.18 -21.71 -24.41
C LEU A 98 -7.89 -22.97 -24.94
N PRO A 99 -8.39 -22.95 -26.18
CA PRO A 99 -9.09 -24.10 -26.77
C PRO A 99 -8.23 -25.36 -26.93
N SER A 100 -6.91 -25.18 -27.05
CA SER A 100 -5.97 -26.29 -27.25
C SER A 100 -4.63 -26.01 -26.56
N ALA A 101 -4.00 -27.07 -26.07
CA ALA A 101 -2.65 -27.01 -25.50
C ALA A 101 -1.58 -26.59 -26.53
N SER A 102 -1.84 -26.79 -27.84
CA SER A 102 -0.94 -26.36 -28.92
C SER A 102 -0.91 -24.84 -29.12
N MET A 103 -1.91 -24.11 -28.62
CA MET A 103 -1.93 -22.65 -28.63
C MET A 103 -1.06 -22.06 -27.51
N TRP A 104 -0.60 -22.88 -26.56
CA TRP A 104 0.30 -22.45 -25.49
C TRP A 104 1.75 -22.38 -26.01
N THR A 105 2.03 -21.29 -26.71
CA THR A 105 3.34 -20.97 -27.27
C THR A 105 4.09 -19.99 -26.39
N LEU A 106 5.39 -19.80 -26.66
CA LEU A 106 6.19 -18.76 -26.03
C LEU A 106 5.55 -17.37 -26.17
N GLN A 107 4.98 -17.09 -27.35
CA GLN A 107 4.39 -15.79 -27.65
C GLN A 107 3.14 -15.54 -26.80
N THR A 108 2.20 -16.49 -26.79
CA THR A 108 1.01 -16.39 -25.94
C THR A 108 1.35 -16.33 -24.45
N PHE A 109 2.36 -17.11 -24.02
CA PHE A 109 2.83 -17.07 -22.65
C PHE A 109 3.42 -15.71 -22.27
N ARG A 110 4.20 -15.11 -23.16
CA ARG A 110 4.75 -13.77 -22.98
C ARG A 110 3.64 -12.72 -22.92
N ASP A 111 2.68 -12.78 -23.83
CA ASP A 111 1.58 -11.81 -23.90
C ASP A 111 0.70 -11.87 -22.65
N ASP A 112 0.39 -13.08 -22.15
CA ASP A 112 -0.33 -13.27 -20.89
C ASP A 112 0.43 -12.65 -19.71
N LEU A 113 1.75 -12.90 -19.61
CA LEU A 113 2.58 -12.34 -18.54
C LEU A 113 2.68 -10.80 -18.64
N GLU A 114 2.80 -10.27 -19.85
CA GLU A 114 2.82 -8.84 -20.14
C GLU A 114 1.52 -8.18 -19.66
N GLU A 115 0.36 -8.74 -20.02
CA GLU A 115 -0.94 -8.24 -19.60
C GLU A 115 -1.09 -8.25 -18.06
N ILE A 116 -0.66 -9.33 -17.41
CA ILE A 116 -0.73 -9.48 -15.96
C ILE A 116 0.13 -8.42 -15.25
N ILE A 117 1.36 -8.21 -15.73
CA ILE A 117 2.30 -7.24 -15.16
C ILE A 117 1.79 -5.81 -15.41
N LEU A 118 1.37 -5.48 -16.64
CA LEU A 118 0.79 -4.18 -16.98
C LEU A 118 -0.43 -3.84 -16.11
N THR A 119 -1.34 -4.81 -15.94
CA THR A 119 -2.52 -4.63 -15.08
C THR A 119 -2.10 -4.28 -13.65
N ARG A 120 -1.07 -4.95 -13.15
CA ARG A 120 -0.55 -4.71 -11.79
C ARG A 120 0.13 -3.35 -11.66
N GLU A 121 0.92 -2.95 -12.66
CA GLU A 121 1.53 -1.61 -12.70
C GLU A 121 0.46 -0.52 -12.69
N ARG A 122 -0.61 -0.67 -13.46
CA ARG A 122 -1.74 0.28 -13.48
C ARG A 122 -2.47 0.35 -12.14
N MET A 123 -2.62 -0.78 -11.45
CA MET A 123 -3.19 -0.82 -10.11
C MET A 123 -2.31 -0.09 -9.10
N GLU A 124 -0.98 -0.30 -9.13
CA GLU A 124 -0.04 0.39 -8.26
C GLU A 124 -0.02 1.90 -8.52
N GLU A 125 -0.12 2.33 -9.77
CA GLU A 125 -0.21 3.75 -10.14
C GLU A 125 -1.50 4.39 -9.60
N THR A 126 -2.65 3.71 -9.81
CA THR A 126 -3.94 4.18 -9.28
C THR A 126 -3.93 4.25 -7.76
N GLN A 127 -3.30 3.29 -7.08
CA GLN A 127 -3.15 3.29 -5.62
C GLN A 127 -2.30 4.47 -5.14
N LYS A 128 -1.17 4.75 -5.80
CA LYS A 128 -0.33 5.91 -5.48
C LYS A 128 -1.07 7.23 -5.65
N LEU A 129 -1.80 7.39 -6.75
CA LEU A 129 -2.64 8.56 -6.98
C LEU A 129 -3.70 8.71 -5.88
N ASN A 130 -4.37 7.62 -5.50
CA ASN A 130 -5.32 7.64 -4.41
C ASN A 130 -4.67 7.98 -3.06
N GLU A 131 -3.49 7.45 -2.76
CA GLU A 131 -2.73 7.78 -1.54
C GLU A 131 -2.28 9.25 -1.52
N GLU A 132 -1.92 9.81 -2.67
CA GLU A 132 -1.61 11.24 -2.83
C GLU A 132 -2.84 12.11 -2.61
N ILE A 133 -3.97 11.80 -3.26
CA ILE A 133 -5.25 12.49 -3.04
C ILE A 133 -5.68 12.43 -1.56
N GLN A 134 -5.50 11.27 -0.89
CA GLN A 134 -5.83 11.13 0.53
C GLN A 134 -4.87 11.90 1.43
N ARG A 135 -3.58 12.00 1.07
CA ARG A 135 -2.60 12.84 1.78
C ARG A 135 -2.93 14.32 1.62
N ASP A 136 -3.23 14.76 0.41
CA ASP A 136 -3.64 16.15 0.12
C ASP A 136 -4.93 16.51 0.84
N ARG A 137 -5.90 15.61 0.84
CA ARG A 137 -7.16 15.79 1.58
C ARG A 137 -6.92 15.87 3.10
N LYS A 138 -6.04 15.02 3.66
CA LYS A 138 -5.63 15.13 5.08
C LYS A 138 -4.84 16.39 5.37
N GLN A 139 -4.06 16.91 4.42
CA GLN A 139 -3.30 18.16 4.58
C GLN A 139 -4.21 19.40 4.47
N MET A 140 -5.23 19.37 3.60
CA MET A 140 -6.30 20.38 3.57
C MET A 140 -7.19 20.30 4.81
N GLU A 141 -7.52 19.10 5.31
CA GLU A 141 -8.26 18.92 6.56
C GLU A 141 -7.40 19.23 7.81
N GLY A 142 -6.08 19.08 7.73
CA GLY A 142 -5.10 19.53 8.74
C GLY A 142 -4.83 21.05 8.67
N SER A 143 -5.13 21.66 7.53
CA SER A 143 -5.29 23.11 7.35
C SER A 143 -6.72 23.59 7.61
N LYS A 144 -7.54 22.78 8.30
CA LYS A 144 -8.43 23.38 9.29
C LYS A 144 -7.48 24.12 10.21
N VAL A 145 -7.31 25.43 9.96
CA VAL A 145 -7.05 26.44 10.98
C VAL A 145 -7.71 25.84 12.19
N ALA A 146 -6.93 25.52 13.23
CA ALA A 146 -7.52 25.21 14.50
C ALA A 146 -8.43 26.40 14.73
N VAL A 147 -9.72 26.26 14.38
CA VAL A 147 -10.76 27.17 14.79
C VAL A 147 -10.51 27.06 16.26
N PRO A 148 -9.89 28.09 16.87
CA PRO A 148 -9.64 27.98 18.28
C PRO A 148 -11.06 27.73 18.75
N ASN A 149 -11.24 26.63 19.48
CA ASN A 149 -12.50 26.41 20.14
C ASN A 149 -12.54 27.51 21.21
N THR A 150 -12.70 28.76 20.77
CA THR A 150 -13.30 29.89 21.43
C THR A 150 -14.77 29.52 21.58
N ARG A 151 -15.04 28.38 22.22
CA ARG A 151 -15.73 28.48 23.50
C ARG A 151 -14.90 29.46 24.30
N SER A 152 -15.16 30.74 24.05
CA SER A 152 -14.90 31.79 25.01
C SER A 152 -15.34 31.16 26.32
N SER A 153 -14.38 30.90 27.20
CA SER A 153 -14.69 30.38 28.53
C SER A 153 -15.29 31.55 29.29
N THR A 154 -16.44 32.03 28.82
CA THR A 154 -17.25 32.98 29.54
C THR A 154 -17.66 32.26 30.80
N CYS A 155 -17.38 32.92 31.91
CA CYS A 155 -17.78 32.43 33.21
C CYS A 155 -19.30 32.30 33.22
N PHE A 156 -19.87 31.10 33.38
CA PHE A 156 -21.32 30.92 33.36
C PHE A 156 -22.06 31.66 34.50
N TYR A 157 -21.35 32.17 35.51
CA TYR A 157 -21.93 33.00 36.57
C TYR A 157 -22.16 34.46 36.15
N CYS A 158 -21.25 35.04 35.36
CA CYS A 158 -21.27 36.48 35.05
C CYS A 158 -21.07 36.80 33.57
N GLN A 159 -20.95 35.77 32.74
CA GLN A 159 -20.80 35.80 31.29
C GLN A 159 -19.56 36.56 30.78
N LYS A 160 -18.63 36.95 31.67
CA LYS A 160 -17.35 37.58 31.32
C LYS A 160 -16.32 36.54 30.91
N ALA A 161 -15.53 36.83 29.88
CA ALA A 161 -14.49 35.94 29.35
C ALA A 161 -13.12 36.05 30.07
N ASN A 162 -12.99 36.94 31.06
CA ASN A 162 -11.71 37.27 31.70
C ASN A 162 -11.30 36.34 32.87
N HIS A 163 -12.10 35.33 33.20
CA HIS A 163 -11.79 34.36 34.26
C HIS A 163 -12.59 33.07 34.09
N LYS A 164 -12.13 31.99 34.73
CA LYS A 164 -12.87 30.73 34.81
C LYS A 164 -13.95 30.79 35.91
N PRO A 165 -15.04 30.00 35.82
CA PRO A 165 -16.09 29.98 36.85
C PRO A 165 -15.62 29.80 38.29
N VAL A 166 -14.52 29.06 38.50
CA VAL A 166 -13.91 28.87 39.82
C VAL A 166 -13.39 30.18 40.44
N GLU A 167 -12.85 31.07 39.60
CA GLU A 167 -12.28 32.38 39.96
C GLU A 167 -13.32 33.52 39.97
N CYS A 168 -14.60 33.20 39.78
CA CYS A 168 -15.64 34.23 39.72
C CYS A 168 -15.83 34.92 41.08
N ARG A 169 -15.55 36.22 41.12
CA ARG A 169 -15.77 37.09 42.30
C ARG A 169 -17.15 37.75 42.33
N ILE A 170 -17.92 37.69 41.24
CA ILE A 170 -19.25 38.31 41.14
C ILE A 170 -20.29 37.46 41.89
N VAL A 171 -20.21 36.13 41.76
CA VAL A 171 -21.05 35.21 42.53
C VAL A 171 -20.19 34.56 43.60
N PRO A 172 -20.33 34.98 44.87
CA PRO A 172 -19.55 34.44 45.97
C PRO A 172 -19.88 32.96 46.18
N PHE A 173 -18.91 32.23 46.73
CA PHE A 173 -18.93 30.77 46.81
C PHE A 173 -20.23 30.20 47.41
N HIS A 174 -20.71 30.76 48.52
CA HIS A 174 -21.90 30.30 49.24
C HIS A 174 -23.20 30.47 48.42
N GLU A 175 -23.23 31.39 47.46
CA GLU A 175 -24.40 31.63 46.60
C GLU A 175 -24.39 30.80 45.31
N ARG A 176 -23.26 30.17 44.97
CA ARG A 176 -23.07 29.45 43.70
C ARG A 176 -24.09 28.32 43.50
N THR A 177 -24.45 27.61 44.57
CA THR A 177 -25.45 26.54 44.54
C THR A 177 -26.84 27.10 44.23
N ALA A 178 -27.24 28.18 44.92
CA ALA A 178 -28.52 28.84 44.69
C ALA A 178 -28.59 29.45 43.28
N PHE A 179 -27.49 30.03 42.79
CA PHE A 179 -27.39 30.57 41.45
C PHE A 179 -27.61 29.48 40.38
N MET A 180 -26.99 28.31 40.52
CA MET A 180 -27.19 27.21 39.56
C MET A 180 -28.62 26.69 39.55
N ILE A 181 -29.28 26.65 40.71
CA ILE A 181 -30.70 26.25 40.80
C ILE A 181 -31.58 27.29 40.09
N ARG A 182 -31.40 28.58 40.40
CA ARG A 182 -32.17 29.67 39.80
C ARG A 182 -32.02 29.75 38.28
N ASN A 183 -30.83 29.43 37.76
CA ASN A 183 -30.52 29.51 36.34
C ASN A 183 -30.64 28.17 35.59
N ASN A 184 -31.26 27.14 36.20
CA ASN A 184 -31.44 25.82 35.59
C ASN A 184 -30.14 25.19 35.04
N LEU A 185 -29.02 25.38 35.76
CA LEU A 185 -27.72 24.83 35.42
C LEU A 185 -27.47 23.51 36.15
N CYS A 186 -26.84 22.57 35.46
CA CYS A 186 -26.47 21.30 36.04
C CYS A 186 -25.38 21.47 37.12
N ARG A 187 -25.66 21.03 38.36
CA ARG A 187 -24.71 21.10 39.48
C ARG A 187 -23.40 20.32 39.26
N ASN A 188 -23.40 19.36 38.32
CA ASN A 188 -22.25 18.52 38.03
C ASN A 188 -21.31 19.07 36.95
N CYS A 189 -21.74 20.06 36.15
CA CYS A 189 -20.93 20.56 35.03
C CYS A 189 -21.20 22.01 34.61
N GLY A 190 -22.12 22.71 35.28
CA GLY A 190 -22.48 24.10 35.00
C GLY A 190 -23.19 24.34 33.67
N ARG A 191 -23.60 23.30 32.93
CA ARG A 191 -24.28 23.44 31.63
C ARG A 191 -25.81 23.39 31.75
N PRO A 192 -26.53 24.11 30.87
CA PRO A 192 -27.99 24.03 30.79
C PRO A 192 -28.47 22.70 30.17
N ASN A 193 -29.79 22.52 30.13
CA ASN A 193 -30.50 21.46 29.38
C ASN A 193 -30.38 20.02 29.92
N HIS A 194 -29.90 19.82 31.14
CA HIS A 194 -29.98 18.52 31.80
C HIS A 194 -29.87 18.63 33.32
N THR A 195 -30.41 17.63 34.02
CA THR A 195 -30.29 17.49 35.47
C THR A 195 -28.99 16.80 35.87
N ALA A 196 -28.61 16.91 37.16
CA ALA A 196 -27.42 16.23 37.70
C ALA A 196 -27.46 14.71 37.49
N ALA A 197 -28.65 14.10 37.53
CA ALA A 197 -28.85 12.66 37.29
C ALA A 197 -28.49 12.23 35.86
N ASN A 198 -28.86 13.04 34.85
CA ASN A 198 -28.60 12.75 33.44
C ASN A 198 -27.30 13.37 32.92
N CYS A 199 -26.41 13.77 33.83
CA CYS A 199 -25.18 14.45 33.45
C CYS A 199 -24.16 13.47 32.88
N LYS A 200 -23.77 13.67 31.61
CA LYS A 200 -22.71 12.92 30.93
C LYS A 200 -21.30 13.47 31.19
N SER A 201 -21.12 14.32 32.21
CA SER A 201 -19.79 14.83 32.55
C SER A 201 -18.89 13.72 33.09
N VAL A 202 -17.59 13.89 32.84
CA VAL A 202 -16.56 12.97 33.31
C VAL A 202 -16.47 13.05 34.83
N VAL A 203 -16.31 11.89 35.48
CA VAL A 203 -16.09 11.79 36.92
C VAL A 203 -14.73 12.42 37.27
N CYS A 204 -14.67 13.21 38.35
CA CYS A 204 -13.41 13.79 38.77
C CYS A 204 -12.46 12.70 39.27
N ARG A 205 -11.25 12.65 38.71
CA ARG A 205 -10.20 11.69 39.09
C ARG A 205 -9.75 11.81 40.55
N ASN A 206 -9.91 12.98 41.18
CA ASN A 206 -9.46 13.21 42.56
C ASN A 206 -10.53 12.85 43.60
N PHE A 207 -11.82 12.95 43.26
CA PHE A 207 -12.91 12.79 44.22
C PHE A 207 -13.87 11.63 43.88
N GLY A 208 -13.65 10.95 42.74
CA GLY A 208 -14.48 9.81 42.31
C GLY A 208 -15.94 10.15 42.02
N ARG A 209 -16.31 11.43 41.95
CA ARG A 209 -17.68 11.90 41.70
C ARG A 209 -17.72 12.99 40.63
N LYS A 210 -18.86 13.15 39.97
CA LYS A 210 -19.10 14.25 39.01
C LYS A 210 -19.33 15.54 39.80
N HIS A 211 -18.59 16.60 39.47
CA HIS A 211 -18.78 17.92 40.08
C HIS A 211 -18.27 19.04 39.17
N ASP A 212 -18.86 20.23 39.29
CA ASP A 212 -18.33 21.42 38.63
C ASP A 212 -17.01 21.89 39.30
N THR A 213 -16.10 22.46 38.51
CA THR A 213 -14.80 22.94 39.00
C THR A 213 -14.89 24.04 40.05
N SER A 214 -15.99 24.79 40.07
CA SER A 214 -16.22 25.91 41.02
C SER A 214 -16.50 25.44 42.45
N PHE A 215 -16.80 24.15 42.65
CA PHE A 215 -17.00 23.51 43.95
C PHE A 215 -15.78 22.71 44.44
N ARG A 216 -14.65 22.78 43.73
CA ARG A 216 -13.45 21.99 44.08
C ARG A 216 -12.82 22.42 45.42
N GLN A 217 -13.11 23.64 45.90
CA GLN A 217 -12.49 24.25 47.09
C GLN A 217 -13.18 23.85 48.41
N GLU A 218 -14.49 23.67 48.41
CA GLU A 218 -15.28 23.20 49.59
C GLU A 218 -14.86 21.82 50.07
N ARG A 219 -14.44 20.96 49.13
CA ARG A 219 -14.21 19.54 49.41
C ARG A 219 -12.80 19.19 49.83
N LYS A 220 -11.86 20.15 49.77
CA LYS A 220 -10.57 19.99 50.46
C LYS A 220 -10.72 20.19 51.97
N GLY A 221 -11.59 21.10 52.41
CA GLY A 221 -11.84 21.33 53.85
C GLY A 221 -12.71 20.25 54.52
N ASN A 222 -13.58 19.57 53.77
CA ASN A 222 -14.47 18.53 54.31
C ASN A 222 -13.88 17.11 54.28
N ALA A 223 -12.64 16.95 53.82
CA ALA A 223 -11.91 15.67 53.84
C ALA A 223 -11.02 15.50 55.07
N GLU A 224 -10.89 16.53 55.92
CA GLU A 224 -10.10 16.52 57.17
C GLU A 224 -10.98 16.47 58.43
N SER A 225 -12.27 16.15 58.30
CA SER A 225 -13.17 15.95 59.44
C SER A 225 -14.10 14.77 59.19
N ARG A 226 -13.51 13.57 59.18
CA ARG A 226 -14.20 12.34 59.55
C ARG A 226 -13.22 11.24 59.92
#